data_AF-A0A2I0FLT9-F1
#
_entry.id   AF-A0A2I0FLT9-F1
#
_cell.length_a   1.000
_cell.length_b   1.000
_cell.length_c   1.000
_cell.angle_alpha   90.00
_cell.angle_beta   90.00
_cell.angle_gamma   90.00
#
_symmetry.space_group_name_H-M   'P 1'
#
loop_
_entity.id
_entity.type
_entity.pdbx_description
1 polymer ?
#
loop_
_entity_poly.entity_id
_entity_poly.type
_entity_poly.pdbx_seq_one_letter_code
_entity_poly.pdbx_strand_id
1 'polypeptide(L)' 'MNQLKGLYISLILIMFVNLANFSFFDGDYSGIVTMLTVILFIIATLFYINASHRMKDAGQ' A
#
# COMPACT_ATOMS: atom_id res chain seq x y z
N MET A 1 -8.89 -14.17 4.20
CA MET A 1 -7.70 -13.86 5.00
C MET A 1 -6.48 -13.44 4.17
N ASN A 2 -6.14 -14.11 3.05
CA ASN A 2 -4.95 -13.77 2.25
C ASN A 2 -4.96 -12.35 1.65
N GLN A 3 -6.10 -11.83 1.19
CA GLN A 3 -6.17 -10.47 0.65
C GLN A 3 -6.05 -9.39 1.73
N LEU A 4 -6.59 -9.65 2.93
CA LEU A 4 -6.45 -8.76 4.07
C LEU A 4 -4.98 -8.69 4.52
N LYS A 5 -4.27 -9.83 4.53
CA LYS A 5 -2.81 -9.87 4.70
C LYS A 5 -2.09 -9.05 3.64
N GLY A 6 -2.47 -9.19 2.36
CA GLY A 6 -1.89 -8.42 1.24
C GLY A 6 -2.10 -6.91 1.38
N LEU A 7 -3.25 -6.49 1.89
CA LEU A 7 -3.54 -5.09 2.23
C LEU A 7 -2.61 -4.57 3.32
N TYR A 8 -2.50 -5.28 4.44
CA TYR A 8 -1.62 -4.88 5.55
C TYR A 8 -0.14 -4.83 5.13
N ILE A 9 0.33 -5.79 4.33
CA ILE A 9 1.69 -5.78 3.78
C ILE A 9 1.91 -4.53 2.92
N SER A 10 0.96 -4.19 2.04
CA SER A 10 1.04 -3.00 1.19
C SER A 10 1.12 -1.70 2.00
N LEU A 11 0.34 -1.59 3.08
CA LEU A 11 0.36 -0.43 3.98
C LEU A 11 1.70 -0.28 4.70
N ILE A 12 2.27 -1.39 5.20
CA ILE A 12 3.59 -1.39 5.83
C ILE A 12 4.66 -0.97 4.82
N LEU A 13 4.56 -1.44 3.57
CA LEU A 13 5.48 -1.10 2.49
C LEU A 13 5.47 0.41 2.18
N ILE A 14 4.28 1.04 2.16
CA ILE A 14 4.13 2.48 1.97
C ILE A 14 4.84 3.28 3.07
N MET A 15 4.70 2.88 4.33
CA MET A 15 5.41 3.50 5.44
C MET A 15 6.93 3.32 5.31
N PHE A 16 7.38 2.14 4.90
CA PHE A 16 8.80 1.84 4.73
C PHE A 16 9.44 2.67 3.62
N VAL A 17 8.75 2.83 2.49
CA VAL A 17 9.22 3.65 1.35
C VAL A 17 9.35 5.13 1.75
N ASN A 18 8.37 5.66 2.48
CA ASN A 18 8.43 7.04 2.98
C ASN A 18 9.55 7.25 4.00
N LEU A 19 9.74 6.29 4.91
CA LEU A 19 10.81 6.36 5.90
C LEU A 19 12.19 6.26 5.23
N ALA A 20 12.36 5.35 4.27
CA ALA A 20 13.59 5.21 3.52
C ALA A 20 13.92 6.49 2.72
N ASN A 21 12.90 7.13 2.12
CA ASN A 21 13.06 8.42 1.46
C ASN A 21 13.58 9.50 2.41
N PHE A 22 12.99 9.59 3.59
CA PHE A 22 13.41 10.56 4.60
C PHE A 22 14.82 10.26 5.14
N SER A 23 15.15 8.99 5.39
CA SER A 23 16.41 8.61 6.04
C SER A 23 17.61 8.51 5.09
N PHE A 24 17.42 8.14 3.82
CA PHE A 24 18.52 7.86 2.89
C PHE A 24 18.57 8.80 1.68
N PHE A 25 17.44 9.39 1.29
CA PHE A 25 17.36 10.18 0.06
C PHE A 25 17.27 11.68 0.33
N ASP A 26 17.23 12.11 1.60
CA ASP A 26 17.28 13.50 2.07
C ASP A 26 16.35 14.47 1.29
N GLY A 27 15.24 13.93 0.78
CA GLY A 27 14.26 14.67 -0.03
C GLY A 27 14.62 14.87 -1.51
N ASP A 28 15.84 14.57 -1.97
CA ASP A 28 16.26 14.77 -3.37
C ASP A 28 15.44 13.93 -4.37
N TYR A 29 14.99 12.75 -3.94
CA TYR A 29 14.18 11.83 -4.75
C TYR A 29 12.70 11.85 -4.37
N SER A 30 12.25 12.88 -3.63
CA SER A 30 10.89 13.02 -3.11
C SER A 30 9.81 12.84 -4.20
N GLY A 31 10.04 13.36 -5.41
CA GLY A 31 9.11 13.19 -6.53
C GLY A 31 8.91 11.73 -6.95
N ILE A 32 10.00 10.97 -7.08
CA ILE A 32 9.97 9.55 -7.49
C ILE A 32 9.36 8.70 -6.37
N VAL A 33 9.74 8.97 -5.12
CA VAL A 33 9.17 8.26 -3.95
C VAL A 33 7.68 8.53 -3.81
N THR A 34 7.24 9.76 -4.04
CA THR A 34 5.82 10.10 -4.05
C THR A 34 5.09 9.31 -5.13
N MET A 35 5.65 9.22 -6.34
CA MET A 35 5.07 8.45 -7.44
C MET A 35 5.00 6.94 -7.09
N LEU A 36 6.05 6.39 -6.50
CA LEU A 36 6.11 5.00 -6.05
C LEU A 36 5.10 4.71 -4.93
N THR A 37 4.93 5.67 -4.02
CA THR A 37 3.92 5.62 -2.95
C THR A 37 2.50 5.62 -3.51
N VAL A 38 2.20 6.42 -4.54
CA VAL A 38 0.90 6.42 -5.22
C VAL A 38 0.63 5.07 -5.89
N ILE A 39 1.63 4.47 -6.55
CA ILE A 39 1.48 3.14 -7.16
C ILE A 39 1.16 2.09 -6.10
N LEU A 40 1.91 2.08 -4.98
CA LEU A 40 1.65 1.16 -3.87
C LEU A 40 0.28 1.39 -3.23
N PHE A 41 -0.18 2.64 -3.16
CA PHE A 41 -1.50 2.98 -2.66
C PHE A 41 -2.63 2.46 -3.56
N ILE A 42 -2.47 2.53 -4.88
CA ILE A 42 -3.44 1.95 -5.82
C ILE A 42 -3.50 0.43 -5.67
N ILE A 43 -2.34 -0.23 -5.54
CA ILE A 43 -2.27 -1.68 -5.31
C ILE A 43 -2.97 -2.05 -3.99
N ALA A 44 -2.69 -1.31 -2.91
CA ALA A 44 -3.38 -1.49 -1.63
C ALA A 44 -4.89 -1.32 -1.77
N THR A 45 -5.35 -0.32 -2.51
CA THR A 45 -6.77 -0.07 -2.77
C THR A 45 -7.43 -1.23 -3.53
N LEU A 46 -6.75 -1.80 -4.52
CA LEU A 46 -7.24 -2.99 -5.23
C LEU A 46 -7.36 -4.20 -4.29
N PHE A 47 -6.36 -4.42 -3.43
CA PHE A 47 -6.43 -5.47 -2.40
C PHE A 47 -7.58 -5.23 -1.42
N TYR A 48 -7.83 -3.98 -1.02
CA TYR A 48 -8.94 -3.61 -0.15
C TYR A 48 -10.29 -3.88 -0.81
N ILE A 49 -10.51 -3.43 -2.04
CA ILE A 49 -11.76 -3.67 -2.78
C ILE A 49 -12.01 -5.17 -2.91
N ASN A 50 -10.98 -5.93 -3.28
CA ASN A 50 -11.09 -7.36 -3.49
C ASN A 50 -11.33 -8.14 -2.17
N ALA A 51 -10.72 -7.69 -1.06
CA ALA A 51 -11.02 -8.23 0.28
C ALA A 51 -12.44 -7.88 0.73
N SER A 52 -12.89 -6.64 0.49
CA SER A 52 -14.20 -6.13 0.87
C SER A 52 -15.34 -6.81 0.11
N HIS A 53 -15.17 -7.04 -1.19
CA HIS A 53 -16.11 -7.83 -2.00
C HIS A 53 -16.28 -9.26 -1.45
N ARG A 54 -15.17 -9.93 -1.09
CA ARG A 54 -15.24 -11.27 -0.51
C ARG A 54 -15.85 -11.31 0.89
N MET A 55 -15.73 -10.26 1.69
CA MET A 55 -16.44 -10.16 2.97
C MET A 55 -17.94 -9.94 2.77
N LYS A 56 -18.33 -9.25 1.69
CA LYS A 56 -19.73 -9.04 1.33
C LYS A 56 -20.41 -10.30 0.78
N ASP A 57 -19.69 -11.15 0.04
CA ASP A 57 -20.18 -12.47 -0.42
C ASP A 57 -20.21 -13.53 0.69
N ALA A 58 -19.31 -13.46 1.68
CA ALA A 58 -19.30 -14.42 2.80
C ALA A 58 -20.37 -14.13 3.88
N GLY A 59 -21.13 -13.05 3.73
CA GLY A 59 -22.22 -12.64 4.61
C GLY A 59 -23.62 -12.83 4.02
N GLN A 60 -23.74 -13.50 2.86
CA GLN A 60 -25.00 -14.02 2.31
C GLN A 60 -25.07 -15.53 2.48
#